data_AF-A0A3N5QLD4-F1
#
_entry.id   AF-A0A3N5QLD4-F1
#
_cell.length_a   1.000
_cell.length_b   1.000
_cell.length_c   1.000
_cell.angle_alpha   90.00
_cell.angle_beta   90.00
_cell.angle_gamma   90.00
#
_symmetry.space_group_name_H-M   'P 1'
#
loop_
_entity.id
_entity.type
_entity.pdbx_description
1 polymer ?
#
loop_
_entity_poly.entity_id
_entity_poly.type
_entity_poly.pdbx_seq_one_letter_code
_entity_poly.pdbx_strand_id
1 'polypeptide(L)' 'AALTAMGTAMPQLRVHLHGALNVGCKPSELIEVILQMAVYSGFPSAINALNIAREVFNERGVAPSA' A
#
# COMPACT_ATOMS: atom_id res chain seq x y z
N ALA A 1 -0.91 -0.35 -7.32
CA ALA A 1 -0.30 -1.23 -8.35
C ALA A 1 1.03 -0.69 -8.86
N ALA A 2 1.09 0.36 -9.71
CA ALA A 2 2.34 0.80 -10.36
C ALA A 2 3.49 1.15 -9.39
N LEU A 3 3.24 2.01 -8.39
CA LEU A 3 4.25 2.40 -7.40
C LEU A 3 4.71 1.21 -6.54
N THR A 4 3.78 0.32 -6.18
CA THR A 4 4.09 -0.95 -5.51
C THR A 4 5.01 -1.81 -6.37
N ALA A 5 4.67 -1.99 -7.64
CA ALA A 5 5.41 -2.85 -8.56
C ALA A 5 6.83 -2.36 -8.85
N MET A 6 7.06 -1.04 -8.85
CA MET A 6 8.42 -0.48 -8.98
C MET A 6 9.33 -0.87 -7.80
N GLY A 7 8.80 -1.12 -6.61
CA GLY A 7 9.56 -1.61 -5.45
C GLY A 7 10.60 -0.66 -4.84
N THR A 8 10.84 0.51 -5.45
CA THR A 8 11.87 1.49 -5.03
C THR A 8 11.31 2.88 -4.73
N ALA A 9 10.09 3.21 -5.17
CA ALA A 9 9.48 4.52 -5.04
C ALA A 9 8.68 4.72 -3.73
N MET A 10 9.28 4.39 -2.58
CA MET A 10 8.59 4.38 -1.28
C MET A 10 8.05 5.76 -0.84
N PRO A 11 8.77 6.88 -1.01
CA PRO A 11 8.24 8.20 -0.67
C PRO A 11 6.97 8.55 -1.45
N GLN A 12 6.93 8.23 -2.74
CA GLN A 12 5.78 8.46 -3.62
C GLN A 12 4.64 7.53 -3.22
N LEU A 13 4.92 6.24 -2.98
CA LEU A 13 3.92 5.29 -2.52
C LEU A 13 3.23 5.78 -1.25
N ARG A 14 3.98 6.30 -0.26
CA ARG A 14 3.42 6.87 0.98
C ARG A 14 2.42 8.00 0.69
N VAL A 15 2.80 8.96 -0.16
CA VAL A 15 1.91 10.09 -0.51
C VAL A 15 0.64 9.59 -1.19
N HIS A 16 0.76 8.63 -2.11
CA HIS A 16 -0.39 8.06 -2.81
C HIS A 16 -1.29 7.21 -1.91
N LEU A 17 -0.76 6.55 -0.88
CA LEU A 17 -1.57 5.82 0.10
C LEU A 17 -2.41 6.78 0.96
N HIS A 18 -1.81 7.89 1.43
CA HIS A 18 -2.57 8.96 2.10
C HIS A 18 -3.64 9.55 1.18
N GLY A 19 -3.30 9.80 -0.09
CA GLY A 19 -4.25 10.28 -1.10
C GLY A 19 -5.39 9.30 -1.36
N ALA A 20 -5.10 7.99 -1.45
CA ALA A 20 -6.09 6.95 -1.66
C ALA A 20 -7.11 6.89 -0.51
N LEU A 21 -6.64 7.01 0.73
CA LEU A 21 -7.54 7.09 1.90
C LEU A 21 -8.41 8.36 1.87
N ASN A 22 -7.89 9.49 1.39
CA ASN A 22 -8.65 10.74 1.29
C ASN A 22 -9.79 10.65 0.26
N VAL A 23 -9.65 9.84 -0.78
CA VAL A 23 -10.69 9.63 -1.80
C VAL A 23 -11.61 8.44 -1.48
N GLY A 24 -11.49 7.86 -0.29
CA GLY A 24 -12.41 6.84 0.23
C GLY A 24 -12.01 5.39 -0.08
N CYS A 25 -10.81 5.11 -0.58
CA CYS A 25 -10.34 3.74 -0.69
C CYS A 25 -10.24 3.10 0.70
N LYS A 26 -10.70 1.85 0.83
CA LYS A 26 -10.62 1.12 2.10
C LYS A 26 -9.19 0.58 2.32
N PRO A 27 -8.69 0.54 3.56
CA PRO A 27 -7.38 -0.05 3.83
C PRO A 27 -7.27 -1.52 3.37
N SER A 28 -8.36 -2.30 3.44
CA SER A 28 -8.39 -3.68 2.94
C SER A 28 -8.22 -3.77 1.42
N GLU A 29 -8.88 -2.91 0.64
CA GLU A 29 -8.70 -2.83 -0.81
C GLU A 29 -7.26 -2.49 -1.20
N LEU A 30 -6.63 -1.57 -0.46
CA LEU A 30 -5.23 -1.20 -0.68
C LEU A 30 -4.29 -2.38 -0.38
N ILE A 31 -4.56 -3.14 0.67
CA ILE A 31 -3.80 -4.35 1.00
C ILE A 31 -3.93 -5.39 -0.12
N GLU A 32 -5.16 -5.67 -0.60
CA GLU A 32 -5.39 -6.64 -1.68
C GLU A 32 -4.62 -6.27 -2.95
N VAL A 33 -4.65 -4.99 -3.35
CA VAL A 33 -3.87 -4.53 -4.50
C VAL A 33 -2.37 -4.73 -4.29
N ILE A 34 -1.84 -4.51 -3.08
CA ILE A 34 -0.43 -4.75 -2.77
C ILE A 34 -0.10 -6.25 -2.76
N LEU A 35 -0.97 -7.09 -2.18
CA LEU A 35 -0.80 -8.54 -2.13
C LEU A 35 -0.77 -9.15 -3.53
N GLN A 36 -1.63 -8.67 -4.43
CA GLN A 36 -1.61 -9.07 -5.83
C GLN A 36 -0.24 -8.80 -6.48
N MET A 37 0.45 -7.72 -6.10
CA MET A 37 1.79 -7.41 -6.62
C MET A 37 2.86 -8.40 -6.17
N ALA A 38 2.64 -9.19 -5.11
CA ALA A 38 3.57 -10.28 -4.77
C ALA A 38 3.70 -11.29 -5.92
N VAL A 39 2.60 -11.52 -6.66
CA VAL A 39 2.56 -12.42 -7.83
C VAL A 39 3.09 -11.73 -9.09
N TYR A 40 2.70 -10.46 -9.32
CA TYR A 40 3.00 -9.77 -10.59
C TYR A 40 4.37 -9.06 -10.62
N SER A 41 4.90 -8.65 -9.48
CA SER A 41 6.20 -7.95 -9.37
C SER A 41 7.12 -8.52 -8.29
N GLY A 42 6.74 -9.65 -7.67
CA GLY A 42 7.54 -10.38 -6.70
C GLY A 42 7.39 -9.92 -5.26
N PHE A 43 7.57 -10.86 -4.33
CA PHE A 43 7.48 -10.64 -2.88
C PHE A 43 8.28 -9.43 -2.35
N PRO A 44 9.52 -9.14 -2.79
CA PRO A 44 10.28 -8.00 -2.25
C PRO A 44 9.55 -6.66 -2.45
N SER A 45 8.96 -6.44 -3.63
CA SER A 45 8.23 -5.20 -3.93
C SER A 45 6.95 -5.06 -3.10
N ALA A 46 6.20 -6.16 -2.95
CA ALA A 46 4.98 -6.20 -2.15
C ALA A 46 5.25 -6.02 -0.66
N ILE A 47 6.29 -6.66 -0.11
CA ILE A 47 6.67 -6.54 1.31
C ILE A 47 7.07 -5.10 1.63
N ASN A 48 7.89 -4.47 0.78
CA ASN A 48 8.25 -3.06 0.97
C ASN A 48 7.00 -2.16 1.01
N ALA A 49 6.06 -2.39 0.10
CA ALA A 49 4.80 -1.64 0.06
C ALA A 49 3.89 -1.92 1.27
N LEU A 50 3.81 -3.16 1.74
CA LEU A 50 3.05 -3.51 2.96
C LEU A 50 3.60 -2.79 4.19
N ASN A 51 4.93 -2.67 4.31
CA ASN A 51 5.55 -1.94 5.41
C ASN A 51 5.17 -0.45 5.39
N ILE A 52 5.23 0.19 4.22
CA ILE A 52 4.79 1.58 4.07
C ILE A 52 3.29 1.73 4.33
N ALA A 53 2.45 0.82 3.84
CA ALA A 53 1.01 0.84 4.08
C ALA A 53 0.70 0.74 5.58
N ARG A 54 1.37 -0.16 6.30
CA ARG A 54 1.24 -0.30 7.76
C ARG A 54 1.59 1.00 8.49
N GLU A 55 2.68 1.65 8.10
CA GLU A 55 3.09 2.94 8.70
C GLU A 55 2.02 4.02 8.46
N VAL A 56 1.54 4.16 7.22
CA VAL A 56 0.49 5.13 6.86
C VAL A 56 -0.82 4.84 7.60
N PHE A 57 -1.21 3.57 7.72
CA PHE A 57 -2.43 3.19 8.42
C PHE A 57 -2.35 3.51 9.91
N ASN A 58 -1.20 3.26 10.54
CA ASN A 58 -0.94 3.65 11.93
C ASN A 58 -0.98 5.17 12.12
N GLU A 59 -0.35 5.93 11.22
CA GLU A 59 -0.38 7.41 11.23
C GLU A 59 -1.81 7.96 11.13
N ARG A 60 -2.66 7.29 10.34
CA ARG A 60 -4.06 7.69 10.10
C ARG A 60 -5.04 7.14 11.12
N GLY A 61 -4.59 6.27 12.03
CA GLY A 61 -5.46 5.58 12.99
C GLY A 61 -6.53 4.71 12.32
N VAL A 62 -6.23 4.14 11.15
CA VAL A 62 -7.16 3.28 10.40
C VAL A 62 -6.71 1.83 10.45
N ALA A 63 -7.65 0.91 10.59
CA ALA A 63 -7.41 -0.52 10.52
C ALA A 63 -8.09 -1.11 9.29
N PRO A 64 -7.48 -2.08 8.60
CA PRO A 64 -8.20 -2.88 7.61
C PRO A 64 -9.34 -3.63 8.31
N SER A 65 -10.55 -3.40 7.84
CA SER A 65 -11.74 -4.16 8.21
C SER A 65 -12.00 -5.23 7.15
N ALA A 66 -12.55 -6.36 7.62
CA ALA A 66 -13.05 -7.44 6.77
C ALA A 66 -14.23 -6.99 5.91
#